data_AF-A0A0M4F4K1-F1
#
_entry.id   AF-A0A0M4F4K1-F1
#
_cell.length_a   1.000
_cell.length_b   1.000
_cell.length_c   1.000
_cell.angle_alpha   90.00
_cell.angle_beta   90.00
_cell.angle_gamma   90.00
#
_symmetry.space_group_name_H-M   'P 1'
#
loop_
_entity.id
_entity.type
_entity.pdbx_description
1 polymer ?
#
loop_
_entity_poly.entity_id
_entity_poly.type
_entity_poly.pdbx_seq_one_letter_code
_entity_poly.pdbx_strand_id
1 'polypeptide(L)'
;MLSAIILKALKNPLNLEELVCTYSATIMLLLLDREMQSKRLEILSESFNYSDMLKPTMIHYATRELLETFKHLASLKEEEPEDFDYMLYLLAYMPHIIIASETGKFISLSLLRSFIADLTRSPPIVMHIYRSISEVYQMIKAMDMTEILGEWSLLKIYIFVRSFSLILTTAALNTNNAALKQAGYRGFELPQGETELEMSNWFKTLRNRLGEKHKNDSSRQSAELLRFIDFNILNFLSESGTEEKREDNAVVYEGVNVVSPRAETMLQSACDKRFCPECSLGLDIKHTDVLILSQYVRSDGCMLPRRITGLCHRQQKKIGTLVTMCQKAGLMPNLNPAWSKKDPKKRFGWRKFNKYFLESTIKY
;
A
#
# COMPACT_ATOMS: atom_id res chain seq x y z
N MET A 1 8.94 9.91 27.32
CA MET A 1 9.25 10.81 28.48
C MET A 1 10.69 10.68 28.98
N LEU A 2 11.23 9.48 29.26
CA LEU A 2 12.61 9.31 29.79
C LEU A 2 13.72 9.60 28.75
N SER A 3 13.52 9.24 27.48
CA SER A 3 14.47 9.49 26.38
C SER A 3 14.51 10.95 25.93
N ALA A 4 13.35 11.64 25.86
CA ALA A 4 13.29 13.07 25.58
C ALA A 4 14.03 13.87 26.66
N ILE A 5 13.98 13.43 27.91
CA ILE A 5 14.74 14.06 29.00
C ILE A 5 16.25 13.84 28.80
N ILE A 6 16.68 12.62 28.42
CA ILE A 6 18.10 12.33 28.18
C ILE A 6 18.66 13.17 27.02
N LEU A 7 17.97 13.19 25.87
CA LEU A 7 18.42 13.96 24.70
C LEU A 7 18.35 15.47 24.93
N LYS A 8 17.36 15.96 25.70
CA LYS A 8 17.26 17.38 26.09
C LYS A 8 18.23 17.79 27.21
N ALA A 9 18.74 16.83 27.99
CA ALA A 9 19.71 17.07 29.05
C ALA A 9 21.16 17.13 28.55
N LEU A 10 21.41 16.81 27.27
CA LEU A 10 22.71 16.95 26.65
C LEU A 10 23.12 18.43 26.59
N LYS A 11 24.29 18.75 27.16
CA LYS A 11 24.83 20.12 27.16
C LYS A 11 25.30 20.57 25.77
N ASN A 12 25.72 19.62 24.92
CA ASN A 12 26.23 19.84 23.57
C ASN A 12 25.41 19.01 22.57
N PRO A 13 25.24 19.48 21.31
CA PRO A 13 24.62 18.68 20.26
C PRO A 13 25.47 17.45 19.93
N LEU A 14 24.80 16.32 19.64
CA LEU A 14 25.49 15.10 19.21
C LEU A 14 26.16 15.30 17.86
N ASN A 15 27.35 14.72 17.69
CA ASN A 15 27.98 14.61 16.38
C ASN A 15 27.28 13.53 15.52
N LEU A 16 27.65 13.42 14.24
CA LEU A 16 26.99 12.48 13.32
C LEU A 16 27.21 11.01 13.71
N GLU A 17 28.40 10.66 14.19
CA GLU A 17 28.73 9.29 14.61
C GLU A 17 27.95 8.88 15.85
N GLU A 18 27.92 9.74 16.86
CA GLU A 18 27.13 9.57 18.08
C GLU A 18 25.65 9.41 17.77
N LEU A 19 25.12 10.25 16.86
CA LEU A 19 23.75 10.17 16.39
C LEU A 19 23.44 8.81 15.74
N VAL A 20 24.31 8.34 14.84
CA VAL A 20 24.15 7.02 14.20
C VAL A 20 24.20 5.90 15.23
N CYS A 21 25.11 5.97 16.21
CA CYS A 21 25.15 5.04 17.34
C CYS A 21 23.83 5.03 18.12
N THR A 22 23.19 6.19 18.34
CA THR A 22 21.86 6.22 18.96
C THR A 22 20.79 5.55 18.10
N TYR A 23 20.83 5.72 16.77
CA TYR A 23 19.91 5.02 15.87
C TYR A 23 20.09 3.50 15.93
N SER A 24 21.34 3.04 15.84
CA SER A 24 21.66 1.61 15.96
C SER A 24 21.15 1.06 17.29
N ALA A 25 21.47 1.73 18.40
CA ALA A 25 21.06 1.30 19.74
C ALA A 25 19.53 1.26 19.90
N THR A 26 18.81 2.26 19.41
CA THR A 26 17.34 2.31 19.53
C THR A 26 16.64 1.27 18.67
N ILE A 27 17.14 0.98 17.47
CA ILE A 27 16.66 -0.13 16.65
C ILE A 27 16.95 -1.47 17.34
N MET A 28 18.14 -1.63 17.93
CA MET A 28 18.51 -2.83 18.69
C MET A 28 17.61 -3.07 19.90
N LEU A 29 17.20 -2.00 20.61
CA LEU A 29 16.25 -2.13 21.72
C LEU A 29 14.91 -2.74 21.27
N LEU A 30 14.47 -2.47 20.04
CA LEU A 30 13.23 -3.05 19.51
C LEU A 30 13.33 -4.57 19.33
N LEU A 31 14.54 -5.11 19.16
CA LEU A 31 14.79 -6.56 19.05
C LEU A 31 14.64 -7.31 20.38
N LEU A 32 14.66 -6.60 21.51
CA LEU A 32 14.48 -7.20 22.83
C LEU A 32 13.00 -7.56 23.09
N ASP A 33 12.71 -8.15 24.24
CA ASP A 33 11.39 -8.72 24.58
C ASP A 33 10.16 -7.80 24.38
N ARG A 34 8.99 -8.38 24.06
CA ARG A 34 7.80 -7.68 23.58
C ARG A 34 7.06 -6.84 24.63
N GLU A 35 7.31 -7.04 25.92
CA GLU A 35 6.57 -6.38 27.00
C GLU A 35 6.70 -4.83 26.99
N MET A 36 7.85 -4.30 26.57
CA MET A 36 8.13 -2.85 26.60
C MET A 36 8.10 -2.17 25.22
N GLN A 37 7.48 -2.80 24.22
CA GLN A 37 7.54 -2.33 22.83
C GLN A 37 7.00 -0.90 22.64
N SER A 38 5.93 -0.51 23.32
CA SER A 38 5.37 0.85 23.23
C SER A 38 6.37 1.93 23.63
N LYS A 39 7.06 1.73 24.76
CA LYS A 39 8.07 2.67 25.27
C LYS A 39 9.32 2.71 24.38
N ARG A 40 9.69 1.59 23.77
CA ARG A 40 10.83 1.52 22.84
C ARG A 40 10.53 2.20 21.52
N LEU A 41 9.29 2.11 21.02
CA LEU A 41 8.85 2.88 19.85
C LEU A 41 8.84 4.38 20.12
N GLU A 42 8.47 4.81 21.33
CA GLU A 42 8.60 6.22 21.76
C GLU A 42 10.07 6.67 21.73
N ILE A 43 10.98 5.86 22.28
CA ILE A 43 12.43 6.12 22.26
C ILE A 43 12.96 6.21 20.82
N LEU A 44 12.55 5.29 19.94
CA LEU A 44 12.91 5.30 18.52
C LEU A 44 12.47 6.62 17.87
N SER A 45 11.20 7.00 18.04
CA SER A 45 10.65 8.21 17.45
C SER A 45 11.37 9.45 17.97
N GLU A 46 11.65 9.54 19.27
CA GLU A 46 12.38 10.67 19.85
C GLU A 46 13.84 10.74 19.36
N SER A 47 14.53 9.60 19.21
CA SER A 47 15.89 9.54 18.68
C SER A 47 15.95 9.98 17.23
N PHE A 48 15.07 9.47 16.38
CA PHE A 48 15.04 9.82 14.96
C PHE A 48 14.58 11.27 14.71
N ASN A 49 13.67 11.82 15.54
CA ASN A 49 13.26 13.22 15.48
C ASN A 49 14.29 14.21 16.05
N TYR A 50 15.29 13.75 16.80
CA TYR A 50 16.33 14.62 17.36
C TYR A 50 17.08 15.42 16.27
N SER A 51 17.25 14.81 15.09
CA SER A 51 17.97 15.41 13.96
C SER A 51 17.13 15.34 12.68
N ASP A 52 15.84 15.68 12.80
CA ASP A 52 14.94 15.69 11.65
C ASP A 52 15.54 16.58 10.53
N MET A 53 15.54 16.06 9.30
CA MET A 53 16.16 16.67 8.10
C MET A 53 17.70 16.64 8.03
N LEU A 54 18.31 15.45 8.22
CA LEU A 54 19.72 15.25 7.87
C LEU A 54 19.98 15.55 6.38
N LYS A 55 21.14 16.17 6.09
CA LYS A 55 21.57 16.39 4.70
C LYS A 55 21.72 15.05 3.97
N PRO A 56 21.51 14.99 2.64
CA PRO A 56 21.62 13.74 1.89
C PRO A 56 22.94 12.98 2.13
N THR A 57 24.08 13.66 2.18
CA THR A 57 25.38 13.02 2.47
C THR A 57 25.45 12.39 3.86
N MET A 58 24.83 13.01 4.86
CA MET A 58 24.73 12.48 6.22
C MET A 58 23.82 11.25 6.27
N ILE A 59 22.74 11.23 5.49
CA ILE A 59 21.87 10.06 5.34
C ILE A 59 22.63 8.90 4.70
N HIS A 60 23.46 9.16 3.68
CA HIS A 60 24.31 8.11 3.09
C HIS A 60 25.21 7.47 4.13
N TYR A 61 25.91 8.29 4.91
CA TYR A 61 26.79 7.83 5.98
C TYR A 61 25.99 7.02 7.02
N ALA A 62 24.92 7.59 7.56
CA ALA A 62 24.07 6.94 8.55
C ALA A 62 23.52 5.59 8.07
N THR A 63 23.06 5.52 6.82
CA THR A 63 22.54 4.27 6.24
C THR A 63 23.62 3.20 6.13
N ARG A 64 24.82 3.57 5.68
CA ARG A 64 25.94 2.62 5.53
C ARG A 64 26.41 2.09 6.88
N GLU A 65 26.65 2.98 7.83
CA GLU A 65 27.07 2.59 9.18
C GLU A 65 26.02 1.70 9.87
N LEU A 66 24.72 2.04 9.74
CA LEU A 66 23.65 1.18 10.22
C LEU A 66 23.73 -0.21 9.59
N LEU A 67 23.82 -0.28 8.25
CA LEU A 67 23.89 -1.54 7.53
C LEU A 67 25.09 -2.40 7.97
N GLU A 68 26.28 -1.82 8.07
CA GLU A 68 27.49 -2.51 8.53
C GLU A 68 27.36 -2.99 9.98
N THR A 69 26.78 -2.16 10.86
CA THR A 69 26.50 -2.54 12.25
C THR A 69 25.62 -3.78 12.32
N PHE A 70 24.54 -3.83 11.54
CA PHE A 70 23.63 -4.98 11.53
C PHE A 70 24.23 -6.22 10.86
N LYS A 71 25.03 -6.05 9.80
CA LYS A 71 25.79 -7.14 9.17
C LYS A 71 26.76 -7.77 10.18
N HIS A 72 27.51 -6.95 10.90
CA HIS A 72 28.41 -7.42 11.95
C HIS A 72 27.65 -8.10 13.08
N LEU A 73 26.54 -7.53 13.54
CA LEU A 73 25.75 -8.16 14.61
C LEU A 73 25.24 -9.55 14.20
N ALA A 74 24.80 -9.71 12.95
CA ALA A 74 24.37 -11.00 12.46
C ALA A 74 25.53 -11.99 12.34
N SER A 75 26.74 -11.55 12.03
CA SER A 75 27.92 -12.42 12.01
C SER A 75 28.35 -12.91 13.39
N LEU A 76 27.88 -12.29 14.48
CA LEU A 76 28.19 -12.69 15.85
C LEU A 76 27.24 -13.77 16.41
N LYS A 77 26.12 -14.05 15.74
CA LYS A 77 25.23 -15.14 16.12
C LYS A 77 25.80 -16.45 15.55
N GLU A 78 26.31 -17.31 16.42
CA GLU A 78 27.02 -18.56 16.07
C GLU A 78 26.09 -19.73 15.62
N GLU A 79 24.78 -19.54 15.51
CA GLU A 79 23.84 -20.59 15.09
C GLU A 79 23.55 -20.51 13.57
N GLU A 80 24.17 -21.44 12.83
CA GLU A 80 24.06 -21.83 11.41
C GLU A 80 23.62 -20.79 10.34
N PRO A 81 24.40 -20.63 9.24
CA PRO A 81 24.14 -19.65 8.20
C PRO A 81 23.17 -20.20 7.15
N GLU A 82 21.86 -20.10 7.39
CA GLU A 82 20.92 -20.03 6.27
C GLU A 82 20.74 -18.55 5.89
N ASP A 83 21.38 -18.16 4.78
CA ASP A 83 21.21 -16.93 4.01
C ASP A 83 20.09 -15.96 4.50
N PHE A 84 20.51 -14.79 5.02
CA PHE A 84 19.73 -13.54 5.24
C PHE A 84 18.97 -13.30 6.57
N ASP A 85 19.56 -13.60 7.72
CA ASP A 85 18.94 -13.30 9.04
C ASP A 85 18.81 -11.78 9.34
N TYR A 86 19.85 -10.98 9.05
CA TYR A 86 19.83 -9.52 9.35
C TYR A 86 18.80 -8.73 8.56
N MET A 87 18.58 -9.08 7.28
CA MET A 87 17.58 -8.41 6.44
C MET A 87 16.19 -8.65 7.01
N LEU A 88 15.89 -9.90 7.42
CA LEU A 88 14.59 -10.26 7.98
C LEU A 88 14.31 -9.52 9.28
N TYR A 89 15.31 -9.41 10.17
CA TYR A 89 15.20 -8.61 11.39
C TYR A 89 14.89 -7.16 11.06
N LEU A 90 15.68 -6.53 10.20
CA LEU A 90 15.47 -5.13 9.83
C LEU A 90 14.11 -4.90 9.18
N LEU A 91 13.70 -5.77 8.26
CA LEU A 91 12.39 -5.72 7.60
C LEU A 91 11.20 -5.77 8.56
N ALA A 92 11.34 -6.43 9.71
CA ALA A 92 10.30 -6.44 10.74
C ALA A 92 10.07 -5.05 11.36
N TYR A 93 11.12 -4.23 11.49
CA TYR A 93 11.05 -2.91 12.14
C TYR A 93 11.05 -1.73 11.18
N MET A 94 11.31 -1.93 9.89
CA MET A 94 11.24 -0.87 8.86
C MET A 94 9.96 -0.01 8.93
N PRO A 95 8.74 -0.57 9.08
CA PRO A 95 7.53 0.26 9.16
C PRO A 95 7.55 1.26 10.33
N HIS A 96 8.16 0.87 11.46
CA HIS A 96 8.28 1.75 12.63
C HIS A 96 9.27 2.89 12.38
N ILE A 97 10.39 2.61 11.71
CA ILE A 97 11.40 3.61 11.36
C ILE A 97 10.86 4.58 10.29
N ILE A 98 10.10 4.09 9.32
CA ILE A 98 9.45 4.91 8.27
C ILE A 98 8.50 5.95 8.87
N ILE A 99 7.77 5.58 9.93
CA ILE A 99 6.79 6.45 10.58
C ILE A 99 7.44 7.37 11.63
N ALA A 100 8.61 6.99 12.14
CA ALA A 100 9.26 7.68 13.26
C ALA A 100 9.62 9.15 12.97
N SER A 101 10.19 9.44 11.80
CA SER A 101 10.58 10.78 11.32
C SER A 101 10.80 10.79 9.81
N GLU A 102 10.98 11.97 9.20
CA GLU A 102 11.36 12.06 7.79
C GLU A 102 12.78 11.51 7.56
N THR A 103 13.74 11.79 8.45
CA THR A 103 15.08 11.18 8.41
C THR A 103 15.02 9.65 8.43
N GLY A 104 14.17 9.07 9.30
CA GLY A 104 13.96 7.63 9.42
C GLY A 104 13.35 7.02 8.17
N LYS A 105 12.43 7.73 7.51
CA LYS A 105 11.88 7.36 6.21
C LYS A 105 12.97 7.24 5.14
N PHE A 106 13.89 8.19 5.03
CA PHE A 106 14.98 8.11 4.06
C PHE A 106 15.94 6.97 4.35
N ILE A 107 16.38 6.83 5.59
CA ILE A 107 17.26 5.73 6.01
C ILE A 107 16.59 4.40 5.67
N SER A 108 15.29 4.25 5.95
CA SER A 108 14.54 3.03 5.65
C SER A 108 14.45 2.75 4.15
N LEU A 109 14.15 3.75 3.32
CA LEU A 109 14.11 3.59 1.86
C LEU A 109 15.47 3.23 1.27
N SER A 110 16.55 3.81 1.81
CA SER A 110 17.91 3.51 1.41
C SER A 110 18.32 2.08 1.81
N LEU A 111 17.96 1.63 3.02
CA LEU A 111 18.16 0.24 3.46
C LEU A 111 17.35 -0.76 2.61
N LEU A 112 16.08 -0.47 2.29
CA LEU A 112 15.27 -1.35 1.46
C LEU A 112 15.85 -1.46 0.04
N ARG A 113 16.41 -0.38 -0.51
CA ARG A 113 17.14 -0.43 -1.79
C ARG A 113 18.43 -1.22 -1.68
N SER A 114 19.17 -1.10 -0.58
CA SER A 114 20.39 -1.88 -0.39
C SER A 114 20.08 -3.37 -0.28
N PHE A 115 18.97 -3.76 0.36
CA PHE A 115 18.52 -5.15 0.37
C PHE A 115 18.23 -5.67 -1.03
N ILE A 116 17.52 -4.89 -1.85
CA ILE A 116 17.27 -5.27 -3.24
C ILE A 116 18.60 -5.40 -3.99
N ALA A 117 19.51 -4.42 -3.88
CA ALA A 117 20.81 -4.45 -4.56
C ALA A 117 21.68 -5.66 -4.15
N ASP A 118 21.74 -5.98 -2.85
CA ASP A 118 22.48 -7.14 -2.32
C ASP A 118 21.85 -8.45 -2.83
N LEU A 119 20.51 -8.53 -2.90
CA LEU A 119 19.80 -9.70 -3.44
C LEU A 119 19.97 -9.86 -4.95
N THR A 120 20.03 -8.76 -5.69
CA THR A 120 20.21 -8.74 -7.15
C THR A 120 21.68 -8.77 -7.58
N ARG A 121 22.63 -8.88 -6.64
CA ARG A 121 24.08 -8.80 -6.91
C ARG A 121 24.47 -7.56 -7.75
N SER A 122 23.72 -6.47 -7.57
CA SER A 122 23.92 -5.22 -8.30
C SER A 122 25.08 -4.41 -7.71
N PRO A 123 25.72 -3.52 -8.49
CA PRO A 123 26.81 -2.69 -7.98
C PRO A 123 26.36 -1.81 -6.80
N PRO A 124 27.29 -1.42 -5.92
CA PRO A 124 26.96 -0.64 -4.72
C PRO A 124 26.24 0.65 -5.10
N ILE A 125 25.04 0.83 -4.54
CA ILE A 125 24.19 1.97 -4.82
C ILE A 125 24.58 3.19 -3.97
N VAL A 126 24.43 4.38 -4.55
CA VAL A 126 24.62 5.62 -3.81
C VAL A 126 23.37 5.90 -2.95
N MET A 127 23.47 5.57 -1.65
CA MET A 127 22.33 5.58 -0.72
C MET A 127 21.58 6.92 -0.57
N HIS A 128 22.19 8.07 -0.89
CA HIS A 128 21.53 9.37 -0.75
C HIS A 128 20.82 9.87 -2.01
N ILE A 129 20.98 9.17 -3.13
CA ILE A 129 20.35 9.52 -4.39
C ILE A 129 19.14 8.62 -4.55
N TYR A 130 18.04 8.94 -3.87
CA TYR A 130 16.73 8.38 -4.20
C TYR A 130 16.11 9.26 -5.28
N ARG A 131 16.07 8.77 -6.53
CA ARG A 131 15.56 9.54 -7.67
C ARG A 131 14.19 9.07 -8.13
N SER A 132 13.86 7.78 -8.04
CA SER A 132 12.51 7.26 -8.32
C SER A 132 12.37 5.76 -7.99
N ILE A 133 11.13 5.29 -7.83
CA ILE A 133 10.79 3.86 -7.85
C ILE A 133 11.28 3.19 -9.14
N SER A 134 11.27 3.91 -10.27
CA SER A 134 11.68 3.38 -11.56
C SER A 134 13.12 2.89 -11.56
N GLU A 135 14.06 3.55 -10.87
CA GLU A 135 15.44 3.06 -10.74
C GLU A 135 15.50 1.72 -10.00
N VAL A 136 14.70 1.56 -8.94
CA VAL A 136 14.60 0.30 -8.21
C VAL A 136 14.05 -0.79 -9.12
N TYR A 137 13.05 -0.47 -9.93
CA TYR A 137 12.53 -1.40 -10.90
C TYR A 137 13.54 -1.77 -12.00
N GLN A 138 14.38 -0.85 -12.47
CA GLN A 138 15.43 -1.21 -13.44
C GLN A 138 16.42 -2.23 -12.89
N MET A 139 16.76 -2.16 -11.60
CA MET A 139 17.58 -3.19 -10.93
C MET A 139 16.87 -4.56 -10.92
N ILE A 140 15.55 -4.56 -10.70
CA ILE A 140 14.71 -5.78 -10.71
C ILE A 140 14.56 -6.34 -12.12
N LYS A 141 14.36 -5.48 -13.12
CA LYS A 141 14.18 -5.85 -14.53
C LYS A 141 15.43 -6.53 -15.10
N ALA A 142 16.61 -6.19 -14.59
CA ALA A 142 17.87 -6.81 -14.97
C ALA A 142 18.03 -8.26 -14.47
N MET A 143 17.16 -8.72 -13.56
CA MET A 143 17.22 -10.07 -13.01
C MET A 143 16.65 -11.11 -13.98
N ASP A 144 17.26 -12.29 -14.01
CA ASP A 144 16.65 -13.44 -14.65
C ASP A 144 15.57 -14.05 -13.75
N MET A 145 14.32 -14.02 -14.21
CA MET A 145 13.19 -14.60 -13.50
C MET A 145 13.34 -16.12 -13.32
N THR A 146 14.09 -16.79 -14.17
CA THR A 146 14.35 -18.23 -14.05
C THR A 146 15.32 -18.53 -12.89
N GLU A 147 16.33 -17.68 -12.66
CA GLU A 147 17.22 -17.77 -11.50
C GLU A 147 16.45 -17.56 -10.20
N ILE A 148 15.57 -16.56 -10.14
CA ILE A 148 14.71 -16.30 -8.97
C ILE A 148 13.85 -17.53 -8.65
N LEU A 149 13.22 -18.12 -9.66
CA LEU A 149 12.33 -19.25 -9.47
C LEU A 149 13.08 -20.58 -9.27
N GLY A 150 14.34 -20.68 -9.71
CA GLY A 150 15.16 -21.89 -9.57
C GLY A 150 15.94 -21.92 -8.27
N GLU A 151 16.76 -20.90 -8.05
CA GLU A 151 17.80 -20.89 -7.01
C GLU A 151 17.34 -20.28 -5.68
N TRP A 152 16.34 -19.39 -5.69
CA TRP A 152 15.97 -18.65 -4.47
C TRP A 152 15.03 -19.45 -3.57
N SER A 153 15.28 -19.39 -2.26
CA SER A 153 14.35 -19.87 -1.24
C SER A 153 13.11 -18.98 -1.14
N LEU A 154 12.00 -19.54 -0.65
CA LEU A 154 10.76 -18.77 -0.41
C LEU A 154 10.98 -17.57 0.51
N LEU A 155 11.86 -17.71 1.50
CA LEU A 155 12.24 -16.63 2.42
C LEU A 155 12.93 -15.48 1.66
N LYS A 156 13.89 -15.80 0.79
CA LYS A 156 14.61 -14.81 -0.03
C LYS A 156 13.66 -14.04 -0.95
N ILE A 157 12.72 -14.75 -1.58
CA ILE A 157 11.67 -14.14 -2.42
C ILE A 157 10.75 -13.26 -1.57
N TYR A 158 10.40 -13.67 -0.36
CA TYR A 158 9.60 -12.86 0.55
C TYR A 158 10.31 -11.56 0.97
N ILE A 159 11.59 -11.62 1.35
CA ILE A 159 12.41 -10.45 1.68
C ILE A 159 12.44 -9.48 0.50
N PHE A 160 12.68 -9.98 -0.70
CA PHE A 160 12.66 -9.21 -1.94
C PHE A 160 11.31 -8.50 -2.16
N VAL A 161 10.22 -9.27 -2.21
CA VAL A 161 8.86 -8.77 -2.47
C VAL A 161 8.42 -7.78 -1.38
N ARG A 162 8.71 -8.06 -0.12
CA ARG A 162 8.37 -7.18 1.01
C ARG A 162 9.18 -5.89 0.99
N SER A 163 10.46 -5.95 0.64
CA SER A 163 11.31 -4.75 0.50
C SER A 163 10.77 -3.83 -0.59
N PHE A 164 10.47 -4.39 -1.75
CA PHE A 164 9.91 -3.63 -2.86
C PHE A 164 8.52 -3.06 -2.53
N SER A 165 7.66 -3.86 -1.91
CA SER A 165 6.32 -3.43 -1.49
C SER A 165 6.36 -2.27 -0.48
N LEU A 166 7.29 -2.29 0.49
CA LEU A 166 7.46 -1.18 1.43
C LEU A 166 7.91 0.10 0.74
N ILE A 167 8.80 0.02 -0.26
CA ILE A 167 9.18 1.18 -1.09
C ILE A 167 7.95 1.72 -1.84
N LEU A 168 7.20 0.84 -2.50
CA LEU A 168 6.03 1.21 -3.31
C LEU A 168 4.93 1.87 -2.47
N THR A 169 4.58 1.25 -1.34
CA THR A 169 3.56 1.77 -0.41
C THR A 169 3.97 3.10 0.20
N THR A 170 5.25 3.26 0.58
CA THR A 170 5.77 4.52 1.11
C THR A 170 5.68 5.63 0.07
N ALA A 171 5.99 5.34 -1.20
CA ALA A 171 5.86 6.31 -2.28
C ALA A 171 4.39 6.65 -2.57
N ALA A 172 3.49 5.66 -2.64
CA ALA A 172 2.06 5.87 -2.85
C ALA A 172 1.43 6.79 -1.80
N LEU A 173 1.83 6.65 -0.54
CA LEU A 173 1.34 7.49 0.56
C LEU A 173 1.95 8.90 0.60
N ASN A 174 3.13 9.10 -0.01
CA ASN A 174 3.88 10.36 0.05
C ASN A 174 3.97 11.11 -1.29
N THR A 175 3.25 10.68 -2.34
CA THR A 175 3.34 11.24 -3.71
C THR A 175 3.17 12.77 -3.77
N ASN A 176 2.40 13.35 -2.84
CA ASN A 176 2.09 14.78 -2.78
C ASN A 176 2.78 15.52 -1.61
N ASN A 177 3.78 14.93 -0.95
CA ASN A 177 4.39 15.53 0.24
C ASN A 177 5.33 16.71 -0.14
N ALA A 178 4.80 17.92 -0.05
CA ALA A 178 5.51 19.16 -0.40
C ALA A 178 6.71 19.45 0.52
N ALA A 179 6.64 19.07 1.79
CA ALA A 179 7.72 19.29 2.76
C ALA A 179 8.98 18.49 2.38
N LEU A 180 8.80 17.26 1.90
CA LEU A 180 9.89 16.42 1.40
C LEU A 180 10.56 17.03 0.17
N LYS A 181 9.76 17.52 -0.78
CA LYS A 181 10.28 18.19 -1.99
C LYS A 181 11.08 19.45 -1.62
N GLN A 182 10.62 20.21 -0.63
CA GLN A 182 11.29 21.42 -0.16
C GLN A 182 12.62 21.14 0.55
N ALA A 183 12.71 20.04 1.31
CA ALA A 183 13.96 19.60 1.94
C ALA A 183 14.98 18.98 0.95
N GLY A 184 14.67 19.01 -0.36
CA GLY A 184 15.56 18.55 -1.43
C GLY A 184 15.42 17.07 -1.76
N TYR A 185 14.44 16.39 -1.17
CA TYR A 185 14.21 14.98 -1.42
C TYR A 185 13.30 14.77 -2.64
N ARG A 186 13.68 13.86 -3.53
CA ARG A 186 12.96 13.57 -4.79
C ARG A 186 12.64 12.07 -4.89
N GLY A 187 11.78 11.69 -5.83
CA GLY A 187 11.58 10.29 -6.20
C GLY A 187 10.42 9.54 -5.55
N PHE A 188 9.59 10.19 -4.73
CA PHE A 188 8.40 9.59 -4.09
C PHE A 188 7.20 9.43 -5.02
N GLU A 189 7.42 9.53 -6.32
CA GLU A 189 6.36 9.46 -7.31
C GLU A 189 6.19 8.01 -7.75
N LEU A 190 4.93 7.56 -7.80
CA LEU A 190 4.60 6.29 -8.40
C LEU A 190 5.00 6.31 -9.89
N PRO A 191 5.43 5.18 -10.45
CA PRO A 191 5.65 5.06 -11.89
C PRO A 191 4.35 5.41 -12.62
N GLN A 192 4.45 6.08 -13.76
CA GLN A 192 3.31 6.43 -14.61
C GLN A 192 3.49 5.82 -16.00
N GLY A 193 2.37 5.56 -16.68
CA GLY A 193 2.35 5.12 -18.07
C GLY A 193 2.99 3.75 -18.27
N GLU A 194 3.91 3.64 -19.23
CA GLU A 194 4.51 2.37 -19.64
C GLU A 194 5.28 1.67 -18.53
N THR A 195 6.00 2.42 -17.68
CA THR A 195 6.80 1.82 -16.60
C THR A 195 5.91 1.13 -15.56
N GLU A 196 4.75 1.72 -15.22
CA GLU A 196 3.79 1.10 -14.30
C GLU A 196 3.24 -0.21 -14.85
N LEU A 197 2.90 -0.22 -16.15
CA LEU A 197 2.39 -1.40 -16.84
C LEU A 197 3.43 -2.51 -16.92
N GLU A 198 4.68 -2.18 -17.29
CA GLU A 198 5.79 -3.12 -17.28
C GLU A 198 5.97 -3.75 -15.90
N MET A 199 6.00 -2.92 -14.85
CA MET A 199 6.12 -3.37 -13.46
C MET A 199 4.98 -4.31 -13.05
N SER A 200 3.75 -3.92 -13.35
CA SER A 200 2.55 -4.72 -13.06
C SER A 200 2.64 -6.08 -13.74
N ASN A 201 3.03 -6.12 -15.01
CA ASN A 201 3.17 -7.36 -15.78
C ASN A 201 4.30 -8.25 -15.26
N TRP A 202 5.43 -7.66 -14.84
CA TRP A 202 6.54 -8.41 -14.26
C TRP A 202 6.12 -9.12 -12.97
N PHE A 203 5.48 -8.40 -12.03
CA PHE A 203 5.01 -8.99 -10.77
C PHE A 203 3.86 -9.97 -10.94
N LYS A 204 2.95 -9.76 -11.92
CA LYS A 204 1.93 -10.76 -12.29
C LYS A 204 2.58 -12.06 -12.78
N THR A 205 3.62 -11.94 -13.60
CA THR A 205 4.34 -13.10 -14.14
C THR A 205 5.05 -13.88 -13.03
N LEU A 206 5.78 -13.16 -12.16
CA LEU A 206 6.43 -13.77 -10.99
C LEU A 206 5.41 -14.50 -10.10
N ARG A 207 4.29 -13.83 -9.78
CA ARG A 207 3.21 -14.38 -8.96
C ARG A 207 2.60 -15.64 -9.58
N ASN A 208 2.29 -15.64 -10.87
CA ASN A 208 1.70 -16.80 -11.53
C ASN A 208 2.66 -18.00 -11.55
N ARG A 209 3.93 -17.77 -11.91
CA ARG A 209 4.95 -18.83 -11.94
C ARG A 209 5.25 -19.40 -10.55
N LEU A 210 5.27 -18.56 -9.50
CA LEU A 210 5.36 -19.02 -8.11
C LEU A 210 4.17 -19.91 -7.74
N GLY A 211 2.96 -19.51 -8.13
CA GLY A 211 1.74 -20.29 -7.89
C GLY A 211 1.75 -21.64 -8.60
N GLU A 212 2.32 -21.71 -9.80
CA GLU A 212 2.50 -22.97 -10.54
C GLU A 212 3.56 -23.86 -9.88
N LYS A 213 4.73 -23.30 -9.51
CA LYS A 213 5.82 -24.03 -8.86
C LYS A 213 5.37 -24.69 -7.54
N HIS A 214 4.56 -23.99 -6.76
CA HIS A 214 4.06 -24.47 -5.46
C HIS A 214 2.63 -25.00 -5.50
N LYS A 215 2.07 -25.32 -6.68
CA LYS A 215 0.67 -25.76 -6.82
C LYS A 215 0.34 -27.03 -6.04
N ASN A 216 1.30 -27.94 -5.94
CA ASN A 216 1.16 -29.21 -5.22
C ASN A 216 1.72 -29.13 -3.79
N ASP A 217 2.24 -27.97 -3.39
CA ASP A 217 2.86 -27.76 -2.10
C ASP A 217 1.76 -27.38 -1.10
N SER A 218 1.58 -28.19 -0.05
CA SER A 218 0.57 -27.92 0.98
C SER A 218 0.98 -26.79 1.95
N SER A 219 2.14 -26.17 1.70
CA SER A 219 2.72 -25.12 2.53
C SER A 219 1.87 -23.85 2.52
N ARG A 220 1.42 -23.42 3.69
CA ARG A 220 0.67 -22.16 3.87
C ARG A 220 1.47 -20.92 3.45
N GLN A 221 2.81 -21.00 3.55
CA GLN A 221 3.74 -19.90 3.28
C GLN A 221 3.70 -19.42 1.81
N SER A 222 3.63 -20.35 0.86
CA SER A 222 3.55 -20.01 -0.57
C SER A 222 2.27 -19.25 -0.91
N ALA A 223 1.12 -19.72 -0.40
CA ALA A 223 -0.17 -19.07 -0.57
C ALA A 223 -0.23 -17.67 0.08
N GLU A 224 0.41 -17.49 1.24
CA GLU A 224 0.53 -16.18 1.90
C GLU A 224 1.39 -15.21 1.10
N LEU A 225 2.50 -15.68 0.51
CA LEU A 225 3.36 -14.87 -0.37
C LEU A 225 2.61 -14.41 -1.63
N LEU A 226 1.85 -15.29 -2.28
CA LEU A 226 1.06 -14.94 -3.46
C LEU A 226 0.03 -13.85 -3.13
N ARG A 227 -0.70 -14.02 -2.02
CA ARG A 227 -1.65 -12.99 -1.53
C ARG A 227 -0.93 -11.69 -1.20
N PHE A 228 0.27 -11.77 -0.62
CA PHE A 228 1.05 -10.59 -0.31
C PHE A 228 1.38 -9.77 -1.56
N ILE A 229 1.80 -10.43 -2.66
CA ILE A 229 2.06 -9.77 -3.96
C ILE A 229 0.78 -9.13 -4.49
N ASP A 230 -0.34 -9.86 -4.49
CA ASP A 230 -1.62 -9.36 -4.98
C ASP A 230 -2.04 -8.07 -4.25
N PHE A 231 -2.02 -8.09 -2.90
CA PHE A 231 -2.54 -6.99 -2.09
C PHE A 231 -1.60 -5.79 -1.95
N ASN A 232 -0.28 -6.03 -1.87
CA ASN A 232 0.68 -4.98 -1.48
C ASN A 232 1.56 -4.50 -2.63
N ILE A 233 1.45 -5.11 -3.82
CA ILE A 233 2.13 -4.66 -5.04
C ILE A 233 1.12 -4.42 -6.14
N LEU A 234 0.41 -5.46 -6.58
CA LEU A 234 -0.44 -5.36 -7.78
C LEU A 234 -1.59 -4.36 -7.60
N ASN A 235 -2.24 -4.32 -6.44
CA ASN A 235 -3.28 -3.33 -6.15
C ASN A 235 -2.80 -1.87 -6.24
N PHE A 236 -1.51 -1.60 -6.01
CA PHE A 236 -0.94 -0.25 -6.14
C PHE A 236 -0.52 0.07 -7.58
N LEU A 237 -0.46 -0.94 -8.45
CA LEU A 237 -0.04 -0.85 -9.86
C LEU A 237 -1.20 -1.16 -10.84
N SER A 238 -2.45 -1.24 -10.36
CA SER A 238 -3.60 -1.60 -11.19
C SER A 238 -4.84 -0.73 -10.94
N GLU A 239 -5.49 -0.37 -12.05
CA GLU A 239 -6.84 0.19 -12.25
C GLU A 239 -6.95 1.71 -12.47
N SER A 240 -6.49 2.16 -13.65
CA SER A 240 -7.22 3.16 -14.44
C SER A 240 -8.01 2.41 -15.53
N GLY A 241 -9.33 2.61 -15.58
CA GLY A 241 -10.24 1.89 -16.47
C GLY A 241 -9.81 1.89 -17.93
N THR A 242 -9.85 0.73 -18.56
CA THR A 242 -9.26 0.48 -19.88
C THR A 242 -10.34 0.11 -20.89
N GLU A 243 -10.40 0.80 -22.03
CA GLU A 243 -11.09 0.31 -23.22
C GLU A 243 -10.08 -0.40 -24.12
N GLU A 244 -10.46 -1.56 -24.66
CA GLU A 244 -9.62 -2.40 -25.52
C GLU A 244 -9.88 -2.03 -26.98
N LYS A 245 -8.90 -1.40 -27.66
CA LYS A 245 -8.87 -1.30 -29.12
C LYS A 245 -7.85 -2.32 -29.65
N ARG A 246 -8.32 -3.26 -30.48
CA ARG A 246 -7.46 -4.19 -31.21
C ARG A 246 -7.21 -3.65 -32.61
N GLU A 247 -5.97 -3.28 -32.89
CA GLU A 247 -5.46 -3.14 -34.24
C GLU A 247 -4.37 -4.20 -34.47
N ASP A 248 -4.30 -4.71 -35.69
CA ASP A 248 -3.61 -5.97 -36.05
C ASP A 248 -2.22 -6.12 -35.42
N ASN A 249 -2.06 -7.19 -34.62
CA ASN A 249 -0.86 -7.62 -33.86
C ASN A 249 -0.40 -6.80 -32.63
N ALA A 250 -1.09 -5.74 -32.20
CA ALA A 250 -0.80 -5.07 -30.94
C ALA A 250 -2.07 -4.62 -30.20
N VAL A 251 -2.19 -4.94 -28.91
CA VAL A 251 -3.30 -4.46 -28.08
C VAL A 251 -2.89 -3.13 -27.46
N VAL A 252 -3.48 -2.04 -27.95
CA VAL A 252 -3.25 -0.68 -27.45
C VAL A 252 -4.31 -0.38 -26.40
N TYR A 253 -3.86 -0.03 -25.20
CA TYR A 253 -4.70 0.35 -24.08
C TYR A 253 -4.61 1.86 -23.86
N GLU A 254 -5.70 2.58 -24.09
CA GLU A 254 -5.78 4.03 -23.91
C GLU A 254 -6.67 4.35 -22.69
N GLY A 255 -6.14 5.17 -21.77
CA GLY A 255 -6.89 5.67 -20.63
C GLY A 255 -7.67 6.93 -21.02
N VAL A 256 -8.95 6.79 -21.33
CA VAL A 256 -9.80 7.93 -21.71
C VAL A 256 -10.53 8.47 -20.48
N ASN A 257 -10.32 9.76 -20.19
CA ASN A 257 -11.11 10.46 -19.18
C ASN A 257 -12.52 10.72 -19.74
N VAL A 258 -13.47 9.85 -19.39
CA VAL A 258 -14.87 10.00 -19.77
C VAL A 258 -15.56 10.93 -18.78
N VAL A 259 -16.07 12.06 -19.28
CA VAL A 259 -16.90 12.97 -18.49
C VAL A 259 -18.21 12.27 -18.13
N SER A 260 -18.64 12.40 -16.88
CA SER A 260 -19.93 11.84 -16.45
C SER A 260 -21.07 12.47 -17.29
N PRO A 261 -22.00 11.66 -17.82
CA PRO A 261 -23.16 12.19 -18.54
C PRO A 261 -24.08 13.05 -17.65
N ARG A 262 -23.87 13.01 -16.33
CA ARG A 262 -24.64 13.77 -15.34
C ARG A 262 -23.93 15.03 -14.86
N ALA A 263 -22.74 15.36 -15.39
CA ALA A 263 -21.94 16.47 -14.91
C ALA A 263 -22.72 17.80 -14.85
N GLU A 264 -23.56 18.07 -15.86
CA GLU A 264 -24.37 19.29 -15.95
C GLU A 264 -25.52 19.35 -14.94
N THR A 265 -25.96 18.20 -14.42
CA THR A 265 -27.11 18.09 -13.49
C THR A 265 -26.68 17.82 -12.04
N MET A 266 -25.37 17.93 -11.76
CA MET A 266 -24.84 17.75 -10.41
C MET A 266 -25.35 18.84 -9.48
N LEU A 267 -25.68 18.45 -8.25
CA LEU A 267 -26.08 19.37 -7.20
C LEU A 267 -24.91 20.30 -6.86
N GLN A 268 -25.18 21.60 -6.88
CA GLN A 268 -24.22 22.59 -6.42
C GLN A 268 -24.15 22.58 -4.89
N SER A 269 -22.93 22.69 -4.35
CA SER A 269 -22.74 22.80 -2.91
C SER A 269 -23.41 24.07 -2.39
N ALA A 270 -24.41 23.92 -1.53
CA ALA A 270 -25.09 25.06 -0.93
C ALA A 270 -24.24 25.75 0.17
N CYS A 271 -23.23 25.07 0.75
CA CYS A 271 -22.39 25.58 1.83
C CYS A 271 -21.03 24.84 1.91
N ASP A 272 -19.94 25.59 2.10
CA ASP A 272 -18.55 25.06 2.04
C ASP A 272 -18.15 24.09 3.16
N LYS A 273 -18.81 24.11 4.32
CA LYS A 273 -18.28 23.45 5.53
C LYS A 273 -18.90 22.12 5.92
N ARG A 274 -19.97 21.63 5.25
CA ARG A 274 -20.63 20.34 5.55
C ARG A 274 -21.80 20.03 4.59
N PHE A 275 -21.57 20.05 3.28
CA PHE A 275 -22.61 19.72 2.31
C PHE A 275 -22.87 18.21 2.26
N CYS A 276 -24.10 17.80 2.56
CA CYS A 276 -24.60 16.44 2.33
C CYS A 276 -25.72 16.55 1.29
N PRO A 277 -25.59 15.95 0.09
CA PRO A 277 -26.59 16.05 -0.97
C PRO A 277 -28.00 15.70 -0.48
N GLU A 278 -28.13 14.58 0.23
CA GLU A 278 -29.43 14.09 0.69
C GLU A 278 -30.06 14.93 1.79
N CYS A 279 -29.25 15.41 2.74
CA CYS A 279 -29.78 16.27 3.80
C CYS A 279 -30.21 17.63 3.26
N SER A 280 -29.58 18.10 2.17
CA SER A 280 -29.87 19.39 1.56
C SER A 280 -31.16 19.34 0.73
N LEU A 281 -31.42 18.22 0.06
CA LEU A 281 -32.63 18.02 -0.73
C LEU A 281 -33.85 17.63 0.09
N GLY A 282 -33.66 17.04 1.28
CA GLY A 282 -34.76 16.66 2.17
C GLY A 282 -35.67 15.56 1.60
N LEU A 283 -35.16 14.72 0.68
CA LEU A 283 -35.94 13.69 0.01
C LEU A 283 -36.25 12.51 0.95
N ASP A 284 -37.48 12.01 0.89
CA ASP A 284 -37.84 10.74 1.52
C ASP A 284 -37.62 9.57 0.55
N ILE A 285 -36.41 9.03 0.57
CA ILE A 285 -36.00 7.93 -0.33
C ILE A 285 -36.44 6.58 0.21
N LYS A 286 -37.08 5.80 -0.67
CA LYS A 286 -37.50 4.41 -0.48
C LYS A 286 -36.60 3.43 -1.21
N HIS A 287 -36.69 2.15 -0.87
CA HIS A 287 -35.90 1.10 -1.54
C HIS A 287 -36.34 0.86 -2.99
N THR A 288 -37.50 1.38 -3.38
CA THR A 288 -38.07 1.35 -4.72
C THR A 288 -37.49 2.41 -5.64
N ASP A 289 -36.82 3.43 -5.11
CA ASP A 289 -36.33 4.58 -5.88
C ASP A 289 -34.99 4.27 -6.56
N VAL A 290 -35.05 3.32 -7.50
CA VAL A 290 -33.88 2.76 -8.20
C VAL A 290 -33.04 3.85 -8.88
N LEU A 291 -33.68 4.90 -9.40
CA LEU A 291 -33.00 6.00 -10.10
C LEU A 291 -32.09 6.82 -9.19
N ILE A 292 -32.42 6.93 -7.91
CA ILE A 292 -31.60 7.62 -6.90
C ILE A 292 -30.57 6.65 -6.32
N LEU A 293 -31.00 5.44 -5.96
CA LEU A 293 -30.11 4.44 -5.37
C LEU A 293 -28.98 4.01 -6.30
N SER A 294 -29.24 3.90 -7.60
CA SER A 294 -28.22 3.54 -8.60
C SER A 294 -27.12 4.58 -8.75
N GLN A 295 -27.30 5.82 -8.28
CA GLN A 295 -26.27 6.85 -8.31
C GLN A 295 -25.17 6.62 -7.27
N TYR A 296 -25.49 5.89 -6.19
CA TYR A 296 -24.56 5.60 -5.09
C TYR A 296 -23.87 4.24 -5.23
N VAL A 297 -24.00 3.60 -6.38
CA VAL A 297 -23.56 2.22 -6.62
C VAL A 297 -22.70 2.19 -7.88
N ARG A 298 -21.66 1.36 -7.86
CA ARG A 298 -20.81 1.08 -9.01
C ARG A 298 -21.52 0.22 -10.06
N SER A 299 -20.89 0.05 -11.22
CA SER A 299 -21.39 -0.83 -12.30
C SER A 299 -21.56 -2.29 -11.89
N ASP A 300 -20.84 -2.75 -10.86
CA ASP A 300 -20.87 -4.11 -10.30
C ASP A 300 -21.91 -4.30 -9.17
N GLY A 301 -22.66 -3.24 -8.81
CA GLY A 301 -23.62 -3.30 -7.72
C GLY A 301 -23.02 -3.03 -6.33
N CYS A 302 -21.71 -2.77 -6.21
CA CYS A 302 -21.09 -2.44 -4.93
C CYS A 302 -21.33 -0.96 -4.56
N MET A 303 -21.58 -0.70 -3.27
CA MET A 303 -21.87 0.65 -2.77
C MET A 303 -20.61 1.53 -2.78
N LEU A 304 -20.75 2.79 -3.21
CA LEU A 304 -19.63 3.74 -3.27
C LEU A 304 -19.14 4.14 -1.88
N PRO A 305 -17.82 4.36 -1.69
CA PRO A 305 -17.28 4.81 -0.41
C PRO A 305 -17.80 6.21 -0.01
N ARG A 306 -17.99 6.45 1.30
CA ARG A 306 -18.50 7.72 1.84
C ARG A 306 -17.70 8.95 1.38
N ARG A 307 -16.38 8.82 1.24
CA ARG A 307 -15.50 9.89 0.75
C ARG A 307 -15.79 10.33 -0.68
N ILE A 308 -16.41 9.46 -1.48
CA ILE A 308 -16.79 9.72 -2.87
C ILE A 308 -18.24 10.22 -2.95
N THR A 309 -19.15 9.61 -2.18
CA THR A 309 -20.57 9.98 -2.20
C THR A 309 -20.86 11.33 -1.54
N GLY A 310 -19.98 11.81 -0.66
CA GLY A 310 -20.19 13.08 0.08
C GLY A 310 -21.32 13.02 1.13
N LEU A 311 -21.86 11.84 1.40
CA LEU A 311 -22.95 11.67 2.37
C LEU A 311 -22.44 11.76 3.81
N CYS A 312 -23.29 12.29 4.70
CA CYS A 312 -23.05 12.17 6.13
C CYS A 312 -23.14 10.70 6.58
N HIS A 313 -22.55 10.37 7.74
CA HIS A 313 -22.49 8.98 8.21
C HIS A 313 -23.88 8.32 8.32
N ARG A 314 -24.87 9.06 8.83
CA ARG A 314 -26.26 8.59 8.96
C ARG A 314 -26.88 8.28 7.60
N GLN A 315 -26.73 9.17 6.62
CA GLN A 315 -27.30 8.98 5.29
C GLN A 315 -26.59 7.86 4.52
N GLN A 316 -25.27 7.74 4.64
CA GLN A 316 -24.52 6.64 4.02
C GLN A 316 -25.04 5.27 4.51
N LYS A 317 -25.33 5.14 5.81
CA LYS A 317 -25.88 3.90 6.38
C LYS A 317 -27.34 3.65 5.94
N LYS A 318 -28.16 4.71 5.87
CA LYS A 318 -29.54 4.65 5.36
C LYS A 318 -29.54 4.16 3.90
N ILE A 319 -28.79 4.84 3.02
CA ILE A 319 -28.66 4.50 1.60
C ILE A 319 -28.10 3.09 1.41
N GLY A 320 -27.06 2.71 2.15
CA GLY A 320 -26.50 1.34 2.07
C GLY A 320 -27.53 0.25 2.40
N THR A 321 -28.41 0.51 3.37
CA THR A 321 -29.50 -0.41 3.72
C THR A 321 -30.56 -0.47 2.61
N LEU A 322 -30.95 0.70 2.07
CA LEU A 322 -31.91 0.79 0.97
C LEU A 322 -31.41 0.11 -0.31
N VAL A 323 -30.13 0.29 -0.67
CA VAL A 323 -29.49 -0.42 -1.80
C VAL A 323 -29.55 -1.93 -1.58
N THR A 324 -29.22 -2.40 -0.38
CA THR A 324 -29.27 -3.83 -0.04
C THR A 324 -30.70 -4.39 -0.17
N MET A 325 -31.70 -3.66 0.30
CA MET A 325 -33.11 -4.02 0.16
C MET A 325 -33.52 -4.06 -1.31
N CYS A 326 -33.18 -3.02 -2.07
CA CYS A 326 -33.46 -2.90 -3.50
C CYS A 326 -32.87 -4.08 -4.30
N GLN A 327 -31.61 -4.43 -4.05
CA GLN A 327 -30.94 -5.58 -4.69
C GLN A 327 -31.59 -6.92 -4.31
N LYS A 328 -31.93 -7.10 -3.02
CA LYS A 328 -32.61 -8.32 -2.53
C LYS A 328 -34.03 -8.46 -3.08
N ALA A 329 -34.75 -7.35 -3.26
CA ALA A 329 -36.04 -7.28 -3.93
C ALA A 329 -35.93 -7.55 -5.44
N GLY A 330 -34.73 -7.43 -6.02
CA GLY A 330 -34.47 -7.72 -7.43
C GLY A 330 -34.75 -6.54 -8.37
N LEU A 331 -34.79 -5.32 -7.85
CA LEU A 331 -35.10 -4.10 -8.61
C LEU A 331 -33.89 -3.54 -9.40
N MET A 332 -32.67 -3.99 -9.10
CA MET A 332 -31.44 -3.63 -9.83
C MET A 332 -30.75 -4.85 -10.48
N PRO A 333 -31.40 -5.54 -11.43
CA PRO A 333 -30.83 -6.73 -12.05
C PRO A 333 -29.61 -6.43 -12.93
N ASN A 334 -29.60 -5.26 -13.57
CA ASN A 334 -28.60 -4.87 -14.57
C ASN A 334 -27.17 -4.74 -14.00
N LEU A 335 -27.08 -4.38 -12.71
CA LEU A 335 -25.83 -4.18 -11.98
C LEU A 335 -25.25 -5.49 -11.40
N ASN A 336 -25.93 -6.62 -11.54
CA ASN A 336 -25.37 -7.87 -11.05
C ASN A 336 -24.19 -8.33 -11.93
N PRO A 337 -23.26 -9.12 -11.37
CA PRO A 337 -22.13 -9.67 -12.14
C PRO A 337 -22.59 -10.42 -13.38
N ALA A 338 -21.79 -10.38 -14.45
CA ALA A 338 -22.14 -10.98 -15.75
C ALA A 338 -22.44 -12.49 -15.68
N TRP A 339 -21.78 -13.23 -14.79
CA TRP A 339 -22.02 -14.66 -14.57
C TRP A 339 -23.35 -14.95 -13.86
N SER A 340 -23.88 -13.97 -13.11
CA SER A 340 -25.24 -14.07 -12.61
C SER A 340 -26.15 -13.83 -13.79
N LYS A 341 -27.14 -14.69 -14.01
CA LYS A 341 -28.04 -14.67 -15.19
C LYS A 341 -28.89 -13.36 -15.31
N LYS A 342 -28.56 -12.31 -14.54
CA LYS A 342 -29.21 -11.01 -14.33
C LYS A 342 -30.72 -11.10 -14.13
N ASP A 343 -31.19 -12.28 -13.75
CA ASP A 343 -32.59 -12.60 -13.59
C ASP A 343 -32.84 -12.97 -12.13
N PRO A 344 -33.58 -12.14 -11.37
CA PRO A 344 -33.93 -12.41 -9.98
C PRO A 344 -34.62 -13.77 -9.77
N LYS A 345 -35.39 -14.26 -10.75
CA LYS A 345 -36.12 -15.53 -10.65
C LYS A 345 -35.21 -16.75 -10.71
N LYS A 346 -33.98 -16.61 -11.21
CA LYS A 346 -33.00 -17.69 -11.35
C LYS A 346 -31.97 -17.73 -10.21
N ARG A 347 -32.18 -16.95 -9.14
CA ARG A 347 -31.30 -16.92 -7.96
C ARG A 347 -31.37 -18.24 -7.17
N PHE A 348 -30.27 -18.60 -6.51
CA PHE A 348 -30.18 -19.83 -5.75
C PHE A 348 -31.08 -19.84 -4.50
N GLY A 349 -31.72 -20.98 -4.25
CA GLY A 349 -32.51 -21.25 -3.04
C GLY A 349 -33.70 -20.30 -2.86
N TRP A 350 -33.87 -19.82 -1.63
CA TRP A 350 -34.97 -18.92 -1.24
C TRP A 350 -34.83 -17.49 -1.80
N ARG A 351 -33.71 -17.16 -2.46
CA ARG A 351 -33.48 -15.82 -3.03
C ARG A 351 -34.24 -15.55 -4.32
N LYS A 352 -34.82 -16.58 -4.95
CA LYS A 352 -35.66 -16.47 -6.16
C LYS A 352 -37.07 -15.95 -5.88
N PHE A 353 -37.53 -16.05 -4.64
CA PHE A 353 -38.87 -15.62 -4.25
C PHE A 353 -38.92 -14.09 -4.10
N ASN A 354 -40.04 -13.50 -4.50
CA ASN A 354 -40.28 -12.07 -4.39
C ASN A 354 -40.16 -11.63 -2.92
N LYS A 355 -39.45 -10.54 -2.68
CA LYS A 355 -39.26 -9.94 -1.37
C LYS A 355 -39.68 -8.49 -1.40
N TYR A 356 -40.43 -8.10 -0.39
CA TYR A 356 -40.88 -6.75 -0.17
C TYR A 356 -40.38 -6.31 1.20
N PHE A 357 -39.94 -5.06 1.30
CA PHE A 357 -39.42 -4.50 2.54
C PHE A 357 -40.33 -3.37 3.02
N LEU A 358 -40.53 -3.30 4.33
CA LEU A 358 -41.18 -2.17 4.98
C LEU A 358 -40.10 -1.25 5.53
N GLU A 359 -39.96 -0.05 4.98
CA GLU A 359 -38.89 0.88 5.33
C GLU A 359 -38.98 1.37 6.78
N SER A 360 -40.17 1.36 7.38
CA SER A 360 -40.40 1.68 8.79
C SER A 360 -39.65 0.76 9.76
N THR A 361 -39.24 -0.43 9.30
CA THR A 361 -38.49 -1.41 10.10
C THR A 361 -36.98 -1.17 10.08
N ILE A 362 -36.50 -0.21 9.30
CA ILE A 362 -35.07 0.12 9.17
C ILE A 362 -34.61 0.86 10.43
N LYS A 363 -33.69 0.24 11.18
CA LYS A 363 -32.94 0.92 12.25
C LYS A 363 -31.64 1.47 11.67
N TYR A 364 -31.55 2.80 11.54
CA TYR A 364 -30.33 3.50 11.12
C TYR A 364 -29.42 3.81 12.30
#